data_AF-A0A1F6NIS3-F1
#
_entry.id   AF-A0A1F6NIS3-F1
#
_cell.length_a   1.000
_cell.length_b   1.000
_cell.length_c   1.000
_cell.angle_alpha   90.00
_cell.angle_beta   90.00
_cell.angle_gamma   90.00
#
_symmetry.space_group_name_H-M   'P 1'
#
loop_
_entity.id
_entity.type
_entity.pdbx_description
1 polymer ?
#
loop_
_entity_poly.entity_id
_entity_poly.type
_entity_poly.pdbx_seq_one_letter_code
_entity_poly.pdbx_strand_id
1 'polypeptide(L)'
;MILNPQEKITLFKAIFAGRTDVFAQHWISWDGKKQGWFPVHTDRTNSVYAPLTDSILEEHLRGHKTVGAYPLLTNNTSFFVAADFDGNNWKNEVGDIVSVSKEYHLPAYIERSRSGNGAHVWWFFETPYPAFKSR
;
A
#
# COMPACT_ATOMS: atom_id res chain seq x y z
N MET A 1 -5.03 -0.96 -24.78
CA MET A 1 -3.64 -0.47 -24.82
C MET A 1 -2.84 -1.33 -23.85
N ILE A 2 -1.70 -1.90 -24.27
CA ILE A 2 -0.82 -2.69 -23.38
C ILE A 2 0.30 -1.76 -22.93
N LEU A 3 0.41 -1.52 -21.63
CA LEU A 3 1.48 -0.69 -21.06
C LEU A 3 2.82 -1.42 -21.08
N ASN A 4 3.89 -0.71 -21.41
CA ASN A 4 5.26 -1.18 -21.25
C ASN A 4 5.66 -1.20 -19.75
N PRO A 5 6.79 -1.84 -19.37
CA PRO A 5 7.20 -1.94 -17.98
C PRO A 5 7.35 -0.58 -17.27
N GLN A 6 7.95 0.41 -17.94
CA GLN A 6 8.14 1.74 -17.35
C GLN A 6 6.81 2.47 -17.15
N GLU A 7 5.88 2.36 -18.11
CA GLU A 7 4.54 2.93 -18.00
C GLU A 7 3.75 2.32 -16.82
N LYS A 8 3.91 1.01 -16.58
CA LYS A 8 3.30 0.34 -15.41
C LYS A 8 3.89 0.86 -14.09
N ILE A 9 5.21 1.06 -14.02
CA ILE A 9 5.88 1.62 -12.84
C ILE A 9 5.41 3.06 -12.59
N THR A 10 5.37 3.90 -13.64
CA THR A 10 4.86 5.27 -13.56
C THR A 10 3.42 5.31 -13.06
N LEU A 11 2.55 4.44 -13.61
CA LEU A 11 1.16 4.34 -13.17
C LEU A 11 1.05 3.90 -11.71
N PHE A 12 1.82 2.89 -11.30
CA PHE A 12 1.82 2.40 -9.92
C PHE A 12 2.23 3.49 -8.93
N LYS A 13 3.27 4.26 -9.24
CA LYS A 13 3.74 5.39 -8.40
C LYS A 13 2.71 6.52 -8.32
N ALA A 14 1.97 6.77 -9.40
CA ALA A 14 0.93 7.79 -9.42
C ALA A 14 -0.27 7.40 -8.55
N ILE A 15 -0.65 6.12 -8.53
CA ILE A 15 -1.78 5.61 -7.74
C ILE A 15 -1.37 5.46 -6.25
N PHE A 16 -0.26 4.78 -5.98
CA PHE A 16 0.23 4.52 -4.62
C PHE A 16 1.27 5.57 -4.20
N ALA A 17 0.90 6.85 -4.31
CA ALA A 17 1.77 7.96 -3.97
C ALA A 17 1.97 8.06 -2.45
N GLY A 18 3.22 7.87 -2.00
CA GLY A 18 3.63 7.96 -0.61
C GLY A 18 5.08 8.43 -0.50
N ARG A 19 5.74 8.12 0.61
CA ARG A 19 7.17 8.39 0.76
C ARG A 19 8.00 7.55 -0.21
N THR A 20 8.98 8.19 -0.85
CA THR A 20 9.93 7.57 -1.78
C THR A 20 11.34 7.46 -1.21
N ASP A 21 11.61 8.10 -0.07
CA ASP A 21 12.87 8.05 0.65
C ASP A 21 12.99 6.82 1.59
N VAL A 22 11.92 6.03 1.70
CA VAL A 22 11.87 4.77 2.46
C VAL A 22 10.85 3.81 1.87
N PHE A 23 11.08 2.50 2.02
CA PHE A 23 10.08 1.46 1.80
C PHE A 23 10.28 0.31 2.80
N ALA A 24 9.22 -0.47 3.02
CA ALA A 24 9.31 -1.68 3.82
C ALA A 24 9.51 -2.91 2.91
N GLN A 25 10.23 -3.92 3.35
CA GLN A 25 10.31 -5.21 2.65
C GLN A 25 9.73 -6.32 3.53
N HIS A 26 8.91 -7.18 2.93
CA HIS A 26 8.47 -8.42 3.56
C HIS A 26 9.62 -9.43 3.61
N TRP A 27 9.76 -10.14 4.71
CA TRP A 27 10.69 -11.26 4.83
C TRP A 27 10.00 -12.46 5.45
N ILE A 28 10.57 -13.62 5.15
CA ILE A 28 10.17 -14.92 5.70
C ILE A 28 11.46 -15.57 6.19
N SER A 29 11.44 -16.16 7.39
CA SER A 29 12.57 -16.94 7.89
C SER A 29 12.85 -18.13 6.97
N TRP A 30 14.08 -18.62 6.98
CA TRP A 30 14.47 -19.76 6.14
C TRP A 30 13.60 -21.02 6.42
N ASP A 31 13.18 -21.22 7.67
CA ASP A 31 12.29 -22.32 8.07
C ASP A 31 10.79 -22.04 7.83
N GLY A 32 10.44 -20.87 7.30
CA GLY A 32 9.07 -20.47 7.01
C GLY A 32 8.20 -20.12 8.21
N LYS A 33 8.70 -20.22 9.45
CA LYS A 33 7.87 -20.08 10.67
C LYS A 33 7.65 -18.64 11.12
N LYS A 34 8.53 -17.73 10.71
CA LYS A 34 8.45 -16.31 11.05
C LYS A 34 8.41 -15.49 9.78
N GLN A 35 7.68 -14.39 9.85
CA GLN A 35 7.62 -13.42 8.78
C GLN A 35 7.37 -12.04 9.37
N GLY A 36 7.66 -11.00 8.60
CA GLY A 36 7.39 -9.64 9.02
C GLY A 36 7.76 -8.62 7.97
N TRP A 37 7.71 -7.36 8.39
CA TRP A 37 8.05 -6.20 7.59
C TRP A 37 9.11 -5.38 8.31
N PHE A 38 10.03 -4.79 7.56
CA PHE A 38 11.03 -3.88 8.10
C PHE A 38 11.34 -2.77 7.09
N PRO A 39 11.61 -1.54 7.54
CA PRO A 39 12.17 -0.51 6.66
C PRO A 39 13.55 -0.96 6.17
N VAL A 40 13.78 -0.83 4.87
CA VAL A 40 15.08 -1.17 4.28
C VAL A 40 16.06 -0.01 4.49
N HIS A 41 17.30 -0.33 4.83
CA HIS A 41 18.38 0.63 5.04
C HIS A 41 19.53 0.37 4.08
N THR A 42 20.30 1.41 3.76
CA THR A 42 21.51 1.31 2.93
C THR A 42 22.75 0.97 3.76
N ASP A 43 22.66 1.13 5.08
CA ASP A 43 23.74 0.94 6.04
C ASP A 43 23.44 -0.19 7.03
N ARG A 44 24.48 -0.77 7.63
CA ARG A 44 24.35 -1.84 8.64
C ARG A 44 23.87 -1.32 10.00
N THR A 45 23.97 -0.02 10.24
CA THR A 45 23.57 0.64 11.49
C THR A 45 22.10 1.07 11.49
N ASN A 46 21.36 0.82 10.39
CA ASN A 46 19.96 1.20 10.24
C ASN A 46 19.71 2.70 10.49
N SER A 47 20.64 3.55 10.06
CA SER A 47 20.57 5.01 10.22
C SER A 47 20.13 5.73 8.95
N VAL A 48 20.24 5.06 7.78
CA VAL A 48 19.93 5.65 6.48
C VAL A 48 18.94 4.75 5.73
N TYR A 49 17.71 5.22 5.55
CA TYR A 49 16.70 4.51 4.78
C TYR A 49 17.12 4.35 3.31
N ALA A 50 16.76 3.20 2.73
CA ALA A 50 16.90 2.96 1.29
C ALA A 50 15.70 3.57 0.54
N PRO A 51 15.93 4.34 -0.54
CA PRO A 51 14.85 4.92 -1.31
C PRO A 51 14.11 3.85 -2.12
N LEU A 52 12.82 4.10 -2.37
CA LEU A 52 11.98 3.31 -3.26
C LEU A 52 12.30 3.66 -4.72
N THR A 53 13.15 2.87 -5.36
CA THR A 53 13.56 3.08 -6.76
C THR A 53 12.67 2.32 -7.75
N ASP A 54 12.73 2.72 -9.02
CA ASP A 54 12.00 2.03 -10.10
C ASP A 54 12.43 0.57 -10.24
N SER A 55 13.71 0.25 -10.02
CA SER A 55 14.19 -1.14 -10.02
C SER A 55 13.59 -1.96 -8.86
N ILE A 56 13.43 -1.37 -7.67
CA ILE A 56 12.75 -2.04 -6.55
C ILE A 56 11.27 -2.27 -6.86
N LEU A 57 10.61 -1.30 -7.48
CA LEU A 57 9.22 -1.44 -7.91
C LEU A 57 9.05 -2.47 -9.03
N GLU A 58 10.00 -2.56 -9.96
CA GLU A 58 10.00 -3.59 -10.99
C GLU A 58 10.07 -4.99 -10.37
N GLU A 59 11.01 -5.21 -9.45
CA GLU A 59 11.12 -6.48 -8.71
C GLU A 59 9.85 -6.80 -7.91
N HIS A 60 9.18 -5.77 -7.38
CA HIS A 60 7.89 -5.93 -6.72
C HIS A 60 6.78 -6.38 -7.68
N LEU A 61 6.61 -5.68 -8.80
CA LEU A 61 5.58 -5.95 -9.79
C LEU A 61 5.79 -7.27 -10.52
N ARG A 62 7.03 -7.78 -10.57
CA ARG A 62 7.37 -9.13 -11.06
C ARG A 62 7.14 -10.22 -10.02
N GLY A 63 6.92 -9.87 -8.76
CA GLY A 63 6.73 -10.83 -7.66
C GLY A 63 8.02 -11.38 -7.08
N HIS A 64 9.19 -10.84 -7.45
CA HIS A 64 10.49 -11.24 -6.88
C HIS A 64 10.69 -10.68 -5.47
N LYS A 65 10.11 -9.50 -5.20
CA LYS A 65 10.09 -8.86 -3.89
C LYS A 65 8.66 -8.49 -3.49
N THR A 66 8.38 -8.45 -2.20
CA THR A 66 7.16 -7.82 -1.70
C THR A 66 7.56 -6.60 -0.88
N VAL A 67 7.18 -5.42 -1.35
CA VAL A 67 7.49 -4.14 -0.71
C VAL A 67 6.23 -3.47 -0.20
N GLY A 68 6.37 -2.71 0.88
CA GLY A 68 5.30 -1.92 1.50
C GLY A 68 5.60 -0.43 1.36
N ALA A 69 4.56 0.33 1.06
CA ALA A 69 4.63 1.78 0.99
C ALA A 69 4.43 2.43 2.38
N TYR A 70 5.03 3.60 2.57
CA TYR A 70 4.73 4.47 3.71
C TYR A 70 3.80 5.60 3.23
N PRO A 71 2.48 5.51 3.49
CA PRO A 71 1.49 6.43 2.91
C PRO A 71 1.50 7.84 3.52
N LEU A 72 1.96 7.99 4.75
CA LEU A 72 2.01 9.26 5.47
C LEU A 72 3.24 10.07 5.02
N LEU A 73 2.98 11.21 4.39
CA LEU A 73 4.01 12.18 3.99
C LEU A 73 4.54 12.96 5.20
N THR A 74 5.69 13.59 5.05
CA THR A 74 6.38 14.34 6.13
C THR A 74 5.59 15.54 6.65
N ASN A 75 4.61 16.02 5.90
CA ASN A 75 3.69 17.10 6.28
C ASN A 75 2.35 16.60 6.87
N ASN A 76 2.27 15.33 7.29
CA ASN A 76 1.07 14.69 7.86
C ASN A 76 -0.15 14.64 6.91
N THR A 77 0.12 14.43 5.62
CA THR A 77 -0.92 14.21 4.60
C THR A 77 -0.72 12.86 3.90
N SER A 78 -1.72 12.37 3.18
CA SER A 78 -1.63 11.15 2.35
C SER A 78 -2.45 11.27 1.07
N PHE A 79 -2.04 10.59 -0.01
CA PHE A 79 -2.80 10.54 -1.26
C PHE A 79 -3.86 9.44 -1.28
N PHE A 80 -3.89 8.59 -0.26
CA PHE A 80 -4.91 7.57 -0.11
C PHE A 80 -5.13 7.21 1.35
N VAL A 81 -6.26 6.58 1.60
CA VAL A 81 -6.62 5.92 2.86
C VAL A 81 -7.03 4.49 2.54
N ALA A 82 -6.63 3.56 3.42
CA ALA A 82 -7.06 2.17 3.38
C ALA A 82 -7.75 1.83 4.70
N ALA A 83 -8.88 1.14 4.62
CA ALA A 83 -9.52 0.49 5.76
C ALA A 83 -9.35 -1.02 5.62
N ASP A 84 -8.86 -1.65 6.69
CA ASP A 84 -8.64 -3.11 6.76
C ASP A 84 -9.83 -3.79 7.42
N PHE A 85 -10.46 -4.73 6.71
CA PHE A 85 -11.60 -5.48 7.18
C PHE A 85 -11.23 -6.96 7.32
N ASP A 86 -11.30 -7.46 8.55
CA ASP A 86 -10.95 -8.82 8.95
C ASP A 86 -12.07 -9.48 9.76
N GLY A 87 -11.92 -10.76 10.06
CA GLY A 87 -12.85 -11.51 10.92
C GLY A 87 -14.06 -12.08 10.19
N ASN A 88 -15.00 -12.68 10.90
CA ASN A 88 -16.04 -13.52 10.26
C ASN A 88 -17.03 -12.73 9.38
N ASN A 89 -17.15 -11.41 9.57
CA ASN A 89 -18.16 -10.57 8.92
C ASN A 89 -17.58 -9.57 7.90
N TRP A 90 -16.28 -9.66 7.58
CA TRP A 90 -15.59 -8.68 6.73
C TRP A 90 -16.30 -8.41 5.39
N LYS A 91 -16.93 -9.43 4.80
CA LYS A 91 -17.64 -9.30 3.51
C LYS A 91 -18.83 -8.36 3.59
N ASN A 92 -19.60 -8.45 4.67
CA ASN A 92 -20.77 -7.59 4.87
C ASN A 92 -20.31 -6.17 5.21
N GLU A 93 -19.30 -6.02 6.07
CA GLU A 93 -18.73 -4.71 6.43
C GLU A 93 -18.13 -3.98 5.21
N VAL A 94 -17.44 -4.70 4.33
CA VAL A 94 -16.99 -4.17 3.03
C VAL A 94 -18.17 -3.78 2.14
N GLY A 95 -19.25 -4.57 2.14
CA GLY A 95 -20.47 -4.26 1.41
C GLY A 95 -21.13 -2.96 1.90
N ASP A 96 -21.21 -2.79 3.21
CA ASP A 96 -21.78 -1.62 3.87
C ASP A 96 -20.95 -0.36 3.57
N ILE A 97 -19.63 -0.40 3.78
CA ILE A 97 -18.77 0.77 3.56
C ILE A 97 -18.74 1.19 2.08
N VAL A 98 -18.80 0.24 1.15
CA VAL A 98 -18.86 0.52 -0.29
C VAL A 98 -20.23 1.11 -0.66
N SER A 99 -21.31 0.66 -0.02
CA SER A 99 -22.65 1.22 -0.23
C SER A 99 -22.73 2.66 0.26
N VAL A 100 -22.23 2.94 1.46
CA VAL A 100 -22.11 4.31 1.99
C VAL A 100 -21.21 5.16 1.10
N SER A 101 -20.05 4.65 0.67
CA SER A 101 -19.15 5.40 -0.23
C SER A 101 -19.85 5.81 -1.53
N LYS A 102 -20.70 4.94 -2.10
CA LYS A 102 -21.49 5.27 -3.29
C LYS A 102 -22.51 6.39 -3.03
N GLU A 103 -23.19 6.37 -1.89
CA GLU A 103 -24.14 7.42 -1.50
C GLU A 103 -23.47 8.80 -1.42
N TYR A 104 -22.25 8.84 -0.88
CA TYR A 104 -21.44 10.05 -0.78
C TYR A 104 -20.62 10.38 -2.04
N HIS A 105 -20.80 9.63 -3.14
CA HIS A 105 -20.08 9.81 -4.40
C HIS A 105 -18.54 9.71 -4.23
N LEU A 106 -18.10 8.85 -3.31
CA LEU A 106 -16.69 8.55 -3.05
C LEU A 106 -16.32 7.22 -3.74
N PRO A 107 -15.46 7.23 -4.77
CA PRO A 107 -14.99 5.99 -5.40
C PRO A 107 -14.18 5.15 -4.41
N ALA A 108 -14.66 3.94 -4.12
CA ALA A 108 -14.02 2.96 -3.23
C ALA A 108 -13.55 1.75 -4.05
N TYR A 109 -12.35 1.25 -3.77
CA TYR A 109 -11.75 0.11 -4.46
C TYR A 109 -11.46 -1.01 -3.47
N ILE A 110 -11.87 -2.23 -3.80
CA ILE A 110 -11.71 -3.39 -2.92
C ILE A 110 -10.50 -4.22 -3.38
N GLU A 111 -9.62 -4.54 -2.44
CA GLU A 111 -8.52 -5.50 -2.63
C GLU A 111 -8.68 -6.64 -1.62
N ARG A 112 -8.80 -7.87 -2.11
CA ARG A 112 -8.87 -9.03 -1.22
C ARG A 112 -7.51 -9.26 -0.57
N SER A 113 -7.49 -9.43 0.76
CA SER A 113 -6.24 -9.60 1.50
C SER A 113 -5.52 -10.89 1.09
N ARG A 114 -4.19 -10.90 1.31
CA ARG A 114 -3.34 -12.06 0.99
C ARG A 114 -3.77 -13.35 1.69
N SER A 115 -4.33 -13.26 2.90
CA SER A 115 -4.85 -14.43 3.64
C SER A 115 -6.12 -15.01 3.03
N GLY A 116 -6.81 -14.21 2.20
CA GLY A 116 -8.13 -14.53 1.65
C GLY A 116 -9.28 -14.38 2.64
N ASN A 117 -8.99 -14.02 3.90
CA ASN A 117 -9.93 -13.94 5.03
C ASN A 117 -10.24 -12.49 5.45
N GLY A 118 -9.97 -11.54 4.57
CA GLY A 118 -10.26 -10.13 4.76
C GLY A 118 -10.15 -9.38 3.44
N ALA A 119 -10.32 -8.07 3.49
CA ALA A 119 -10.10 -7.19 2.36
C ALA A 119 -9.75 -5.78 2.84
N HIS A 120 -8.96 -5.08 2.04
CA HIS A 120 -8.76 -3.65 2.17
C HIS A 120 -9.73 -2.90 1.27
N VAL A 121 -10.29 -1.80 1.76
CA VAL A 121 -11.02 -0.82 0.95
C VAL A 121 -10.19 0.45 0.86
N TRP A 122 -9.97 0.91 -0.36
CA TRP A 122 -9.08 2.02 -0.70
C TRP A 122 -9.85 3.21 -1.25
N TRP A 123 -9.47 4.41 -0.82
CA TRP A 123 -9.88 5.69 -1.42
C TRP A 123 -8.64 6.49 -1.80
N PHE A 124 -8.61 7.02 -3.02
CA PHE A 124 -7.49 7.79 -3.57
C PHE A 124 -7.91 9.24 -3.79
N PHE A 125 -6.97 10.16 -3.58
CA PHE A 125 -7.17 11.60 -3.68
C PHE A 125 -6.24 12.20 -4.73
N GLU A 126 -6.74 13.17 -5.49
CA GLU A 126 -5.93 13.92 -6.45
C GLU A 126 -4.93 14.86 -5.76
N THR A 127 -5.32 15.40 -4.60
CA THR A 127 -4.48 16.25 -3.75
C THR A 127 -4.31 15.60 -2.39
N PRO A 128 -3.15 15.78 -1.72
CA PRO A 128 -2.86 15.08 -0.48
C PRO A 128 -3.83 15.52 0.63
N TYR A 129 -4.50 14.55 1.24
CA TYR A 129 -5.53 14.73 2.25
C TYR A 129 -4.91 14.76 3.66
N PRO A 130 -5.35 15.66 4.58
CA PRO A 130 -4.84 15.68 5.94
C PRO A 130 -5.11 14.37 6.69
N ALA A 131 -4.05 13.68 7.11
CA ALA A 131 -4.16 12.33 7.66
C ALA A 131 -4.89 12.27 9.01
N PHE A 132 -4.98 13.37 9.74
CA PHE A 132 -5.75 13.39 11.00
C PHE A 132 -7.26 13.27 10.78
N LYS A 133 -7.76 13.54 9.57
CA LYS A 133 -9.18 13.43 9.22
C LYS A 133 -9.61 12.00 8.84
N SER A 134 -8.65 11.08 8.70
CA SER A 134 -8.92 9.68 8.33
C SER A 134 -8.99 8.73 9.54
N ARG A 135 -9.17 9.28 10.75
CA ARG A 135 -9.26 8.54 12.02
C ARG A 135 -10.66 8.62 12.59
#